data_AF-A0A0K0D3D9-F1
#
_entry.id   AF-A0A0K0D3D9-F1
#
_cell.length_a   1.000
_cell.length_b   1.000
_cell.length_c   1.000
_cell.angle_alpha   90.00
_cell.angle_beta   90.00
_cell.angle_gamma   90.00
#
_symmetry.space_group_name_H-M   'P 1'
#
loop_
_entity.id
_entity.type
_entity.pdbx_description
1 polymer ?
#
loop_
_entity_poly.entity_id
_entity_poly.type
_entity_poly.pdbx_seq_one_letter_code
_entity_poly.pdbx_strand_id
1 'polypeptide(L)'
;MFEWFHPMFIDDSKYNTTVYVDQVSFPQLIEIVSLYKPEIIWSDGDWGKSDDYWRSKEFLAWLYNASPVKDTVVVNDRWGGDTIGKHGGFLTFSDHYDPGKLLSRKWENCMTLDKFSWGNRRTIKVCI
;
A
#
# COMPACT_ATOMS: atom_id res chain seq x y z
N MET A 1 2.36 2.88 4.36
CA MET A 1 1.77 2.55 5.67
C MET A 1 2.85 2.57 6.74
N PHE A 2 3.86 1.72 6.61
CA PHE A 2 5.06 1.74 7.45
C PHE A 2 5.78 3.11 7.46
N GLU A 3 6.30 3.51 8.62
CA GLU A 3 7.08 4.75 8.81
C GLU A 3 8.26 4.53 9.78
N TRP A 4 9.50 4.62 9.30
CA TRP A 4 10.69 4.20 10.07
C TRP A 4 10.93 5.01 11.35
N PHE A 5 10.63 6.30 11.33
CA PHE A 5 11.15 7.23 12.34
C PHE A 5 10.06 7.91 13.17
N HIS A 6 8.79 7.60 12.92
CA HIS A 6 7.71 8.20 13.68
C HIS A 6 7.66 7.60 15.10
N PRO A 7 7.78 8.40 16.18
CA PRO A 7 7.84 7.88 17.55
C PRO A 7 6.65 7.00 17.91
N MET A 8 5.44 7.40 17.52
CA MET A 8 4.23 6.60 17.77
C MET A 8 4.25 5.24 17.07
N PHE A 9 4.86 5.12 15.88
CA PHE A 9 4.92 3.84 15.17
C PHE A 9 5.91 2.88 15.85
N ILE A 10 7.03 3.43 16.32
CA ILE A 10 8.02 2.70 17.12
C ILE A 10 7.38 2.24 18.44
N ASP A 11 6.67 3.13 19.12
CA ASP A 11 5.99 2.86 20.38
C ASP A 11 4.87 1.83 20.21
N ASP A 12 4.09 1.88 19.12
CA ASP A 12 3.07 0.88 18.82
C ASP A 12 3.62 -0.55 18.76
N SER A 13 4.83 -0.71 18.22
CA SER A 13 5.50 -2.00 18.18
C SER A 13 6.07 -2.42 19.54
N LYS A 14 6.51 -1.45 20.35
CA LYS A 14 7.08 -1.71 21.68
C LYS A 14 6.02 -2.02 22.74
N TYR A 15 4.88 -1.34 22.68
CA TYR A 15 3.83 -1.41 23.69
C TYR A 15 2.56 -2.10 23.20
N ASN A 16 2.56 -2.61 21.97
CA ASN A 16 1.42 -3.28 21.34
C ASN A 16 0.16 -2.41 21.33
N THR A 17 0.31 -1.19 20.81
CA THR A 17 -0.76 -0.19 20.66
C THR A 17 -1.01 0.13 19.18
N THR A 18 -2.02 0.95 18.88
CA THR A 18 -2.41 1.40 17.53
C THR A 18 -2.42 2.93 17.39
N VAL A 19 -1.74 3.64 18.29
CA VAL A 19 -1.78 5.09 18.41
C VAL A 19 -1.34 5.78 17.13
N TYR A 20 -0.30 5.26 16.46
CA TYR A 20 0.15 5.80 15.18
C TYR A 20 -0.94 5.69 14.12
N VAL A 21 -1.63 4.56 14.06
CA VAL A 21 -2.68 4.34 13.06
C VAL A 21 -3.84 5.27 13.32
N ASP A 22 -4.28 5.37 14.57
CA ASP A 22 -5.44 6.15 14.96
C ASP A 22 -5.23 7.66 14.81
N GLN A 23 -4.02 8.15 15.10
CA GLN A 23 -3.74 9.59 15.12
C GLN A 23 -3.03 10.10 13.87
N VAL A 24 -2.38 9.23 13.09
CA VAL A 24 -1.52 9.64 11.98
C VAL A 24 -1.93 8.98 10.67
N SER A 25 -1.69 7.68 10.51
CA SER A 25 -1.79 7.08 9.18
C SER A 25 -3.24 7.00 8.67
N PHE A 26 -4.21 6.68 9.53
CA PHE A 26 -5.61 6.60 9.12
C PHE A 26 -6.18 7.98 8.77
N PRO A 27 -6.03 9.03 9.60
CA PRO A 27 -6.43 10.39 9.20
C PRO A 27 -5.76 10.89 7.91
N GLN A 28 -4.47 10.62 7.71
CA GLN A 28 -3.76 11.01 6.49
C GLN A 28 -4.32 10.33 5.23
N LEU A 29 -4.70 9.05 5.32
CA LEU A 29 -5.34 8.36 4.19
C LEU A 29 -6.68 9.01 3.82
N ILE A 30 -7.51 9.33 4.81
CA ILE A 30 -8.79 10.03 4.60
C ILE A 30 -8.56 11.41 3.98
N GLU A 31 -7.57 12.16 4.48
CA GLU A 31 -7.18 13.47 3.98
C GLU A 31 -6.74 13.42 2.51
N ILE A 32 -5.81 12.52 2.15
CA ILE A 32 -5.31 12.38 0.78
C ILE A 32 -6.46 12.08 -0.19
N VAL A 33 -7.35 11.15 0.17
CA VAL A 33 -8.50 10.80 -0.67
C VAL A 33 -9.45 11.98 -0.83
N SER A 34 -9.73 12.69 0.26
CA SER A 34 -10.68 13.80 0.26
C SER A 34 -10.17 15.00 -0.53
N LEU A 35 -8.87 15.30 -0.42
CA LEU A 35 -8.24 16.45 -1.08
C LEU A 35 -7.96 16.20 -2.56
N TYR A 36 -7.35 15.05 -2.88
CA TYR A 36 -6.80 14.81 -4.22
C TYR A 36 -7.68 13.94 -5.10
N LYS A 37 -8.69 13.27 -4.53
CA LYS A 37 -9.63 12.41 -5.27
C LYS A 37 -8.90 11.46 -6.24
N PRO A 38 -8.01 10.60 -5.74
CA PRO A 38 -7.20 9.73 -6.58
C PRO A 38 -8.05 8.63 -7.24
N GLU A 39 -7.67 8.25 -8.46
CA GLU A 39 -8.23 7.06 -9.14
C GLU A 39 -7.59 5.76 -8.65
N ILE A 40 -6.39 5.82 -8.06
CA ILE A 40 -5.66 4.67 -7.54
C ILE A 40 -5.10 4.99 -6.16
N ILE A 41 -5.32 4.09 -5.20
CA ILE A 41 -4.58 4.09 -3.93
C ILE A 41 -3.67 2.86 -3.92
N TRP A 42 -2.38 3.12 -4.02
CA TRP A 42 -1.35 2.09 -4.02
C TRP A 42 -0.65 2.09 -2.66
N SER A 43 -1.05 1.16 -1.78
CA SER A 43 -0.45 1.04 -0.46
C SER A 43 0.85 0.24 -0.54
N ASP A 44 1.81 0.61 0.31
CA ASP A 44 3.06 -0.14 0.51
C ASP A 44 3.49 -0.11 1.97
N GLY A 45 4.47 -0.95 2.31
CA GLY A 45 4.97 -1.04 3.67
C GLY A 45 3.94 -1.70 4.60
N ASP A 46 3.29 -2.75 4.13
CA ASP A 46 2.41 -3.59 4.93
C ASP A 46 3.17 -4.63 5.76
N TRP A 47 4.48 -4.73 5.55
CA TRP A 47 5.34 -5.70 6.22
C TRP A 47 5.28 -5.58 7.74
N GLY A 48 5.13 -6.73 8.41
CA GLY A 48 5.26 -6.84 9.87
C GLY A 48 4.04 -6.39 10.68
N LYS A 49 2.95 -5.95 10.04
CA LYS A 49 1.68 -5.59 10.70
C LYS A 49 0.49 -6.16 9.94
N SER A 50 -0.57 -6.56 10.66
CA SER A 50 -1.79 -7.10 10.06
C SER A 50 -2.66 -6.01 9.44
N ASP A 51 -3.61 -6.41 8.60
CA ASP A 51 -4.67 -5.55 8.09
C ASP A 51 -5.54 -4.97 9.21
N ASP A 52 -5.71 -5.70 10.31
CA ASP A 52 -6.39 -5.21 11.52
C ASP A 52 -5.62 -4.09 12.21
N TYR A 53 -4.28 -4.19 12.34
CA TYR A 53 -3.47 -3.10 12.89
C TYR A 53 -3.62 -1.82 12.05
N TRP A 54 -3.54 -1.95 10.72
CA TRP A 54 -3.67 -0.82 9.80
C TRP A 54 -5.09 -0.28 9.67
N ARG A 55 -6.09 -0.92 10.30
CA ARG A 55 -7.52 -0.62 10.13
C ARG A 55 -7.93 -0.62 8.66
N SER A 56 -7.30 -1.49 7.86
CA SER A 56 -7.45 -1.52 6.40
C SER A 56 -8.89 -1.82 5.98
N LYS A 57 -9.57 -2.74 6.67
CA LYS A 57 -10.97 -3.07 6.40
C LYS A 57 -11.87 -1.85 6.57
N GLU A 58 -11.65 -1.05 7.61
CA GLU A 58 -12.42 0.17 7.88
C GLU A 58 -12.16 1.24 6.82
N PHE A 59 -10.89 1.46 6.47
CA PHE A 59 -10.51 2.41 5.44
C PHE A 59 -11.11 2.03 4.09
N LEU A 60 -10.97 0.77 3.67
CA LEU A 60 -11.50 0.28 2.40
C LEU A 60 -13.03 0.32 2.36
N ALA A 61 -13.69 -0.02 3.48
CA ALA A 61 -15.15 0.11 3.58
C ALA A 61 -15.60 1.57 3.43
N TRP A 62 -14.92 2.52 4.06
CA TRP A 62 -15.20 3.94 3.86
C TRP A 62 -14.91 4.38 2.41
N LEU A 63 -13.78 3.95 1.85
CA LEU A 63 -13.33 4.29 0.51
C LEU A 63 -14.39 3.94 -0.53
N TYR A 64 -14.92 2.72 -0.47
CA TYR A 64 -15.87 2.20 -1.45
C TYR A 64 -17.33 2.56 -1.19
N ASN A 65 -17.69 3.01 0.03
CA ASN A 65 -19.08 3.33 0.35
C ASN A 65 -19.37 4.83 0.46
N ALA A 66 -18.42 5.63 0.94
CA ALA A 66 -18.67 7.00 1.38
C ALA A 66 -17.68 8.05 0.84
N SER A 67 -16.52 7.64 0.33
CA SER A 67 -15.52 8.58 -0.18
C SER A 67 -16.00 9.33 -1.44
N PRO A 68 -15.40 10.48 -1.77
CA PRO A 68 -15.73 11.21 -3.00
C PRO A 68 -15.31 10.51 -4.30
N VAL A 69 -14.58 9.39 -4.21
CA VAL A 69 -14.05 8.61 -5.36
C VAL A 69 -14.56 7.18 -5.39
N LYS A 70 -15.55 6.85 -4.55
CA LYS A 70 -16.08 5.50 -4.34
C LYS A 70 -16.46 4.75 -5.63
N ASP A 71 -16.86 5.47 -6.67
CA ASP A 71 -17.38 4.89 -7.90
C ASP A 71 -16.28 4.53 -8.92
N THR A 72 -15.05 5.06 -8.75
CA THR A 72 -13.97 4.89 -9.74
C THR A 72 -12.66 4.39 -9.16
N VAL A 73 -12.40 4.65 -7.86
CA VAL A 73 -11.11 4.32 -7.24
C VAL A 73 -10.81 2.83 -7.25
N VAL A 74 -9.56 2.47 -7.53
CA VAL A 74 -9.05 1.10 -7.40
C VAL A 74 -7.89 1.03 -6.42
N VAL A 75 -7.71 -0.12 -5.78
CA VAL A 75 -6.63 -0.36 -4.82
C VAL A 75 -5.83 -1.60 -5.20
N ASN A 76 -4.54 -1.60 -4.86
CA ASN A 76 -3.70 -2.80 -4.94
C ASN A 76 -4.02 -3.79 -3.81
N ASP A 77 -3.20 -4.83 -3.65
CA ASP A 77 -3.38 -5.92 -2.70
C ASP A 77 -2.42 -5.91 -1.50
N ARG A 78 -1.88 -4.74 -1.12
CA ARG A 78 -0.86 -4.57 -0.08
C ARG A 78 -1.39 -3.84 1.16
N TRP A 79 -2.46 -4.34 1.74
CA TRP A 79 -3.20 -3.71 2.84
C TRP A 79 -2.94 -4.35 4.21
N GLY A 80 -1.92 -5.18 4.33
CA GLY A 80 -1.55 -5.90 5.55
C GLY A 80 -0.74 -7.15 5.20
N GLY A 81 0.09 -7.62 6.12
CA GLY A 81 1.09 -8.65 5.83
C GLY A 81 0.57 -9.98 5.23
N ASP A 82 -0.73 -10.24 5.32
CA ASP A 82 -1.38 -11.44 4.77
C ASP A 82 -2.29 -11.18 3.56
N THR A 83 -2.27 -9.97 2.98
CA THR A 83 -3.24 -9.56 1.93
C THR A 83 -2.75 -9.76 0.49
N ILE A 84 -1.43 -9.80 0.30
CA ILE A 84 -0.79 -9.89 -1.02
C ILE A 84 -1.23 -11.16 -1.76
N GLY A 85 -1.62 -11.00 -3.03
CA GLY A 85 -2.12 -12.05 -3.90
C GLY A 85 -3.54 -12.53 -3.58
N LYS A 86 -4.21 -11.95 -2.57
CA LYS A 86 -5.52 -12.40 -2.09
C LYS A 86 -6.59 -11.32 -2.25
N HIS A 87 -6.36 -10.12 -1.72
CA HIS A 87 -7.40 -9.09 -1.55
C HIS A 87 -6.96 -7.74 -2.11
N GLY A 88 -7.64 -7.25 -3.15
CA GLY A 88 -7.36 -5.98 -3.82
C GLY A 88 -8.20 -5.82 -5.09
N GLY A 89 -8.29 -4.61 -5.63
CA GLY A 89 -8.91 -4.36 -6.93
C GLY A 89 -8.08 -4.96 -8.07
N PHE A 90 -6.76 -4.96 -7.90
CA PHE A 90 -5.79 -5.69 -8.72
C PHE A 90 -4.70 -6.28 -7.83
N LEU A 91 -4.03 -7.32 -8.34
CA LEU A 91 -2.99 -8.05 -7.62
C LEU A 91 -1.58 -7.59 -8.03
N THR A 92 -0.67 -7.46 -7.07
CA THR A 92 0.74 -7.11 -7.33
C THR A 92 1.67 -8.31 -7.14
N PHE A 93 1.33 -9.27 -6.27
CA PHE A 93 2.12 -10.46 -5.90
C PHE A 93 3.52 -10.18 -5.34
N SER A 94 4.42 -9.64 -6.16
CA SER A 94 5.79 -9.30 -5.77
C SER A 94 6.31 -8.16 -6.64
N ASP A 95 7.39 -7.54 -6.20
CA ASP A 95 8.14 -6.62 -7.04
C ASP A 95 8.67 -7.36 -8.27
N HIS A 96 8.69 -6.68 -9.43
CA HIS A 96 9.10 -7.28 -10.72
C HIS A 96 8.31 -8.52 -11.14
N TYR A 97 7.07 -8.67 -10.66
CA TYR A 97 6.29 -9.86 -10.94
C TYR A 97 6.01 -10.01 -12.45
N ASP A 98 6.44 -11.14 -13.00
CA ASP A 98 6.10 -11.59 -14.35
C ASP A 98 5.51 -13.00 -14.27
N PRO A 99 4.19 -13.18 -14.49
CA PRO A 99 3.55 -14.48 -14.38
C PRO A 99 3.96 -15.45 -15.49
N GLY A 100 4.49 -14.97 -16.63
CA GLY A 100 4.78 -15.79 -17.82
C GLY A 100 3.56 -16.50 -18.41
N LYS A 101 2.35 -16.21 -17.92
CA LYS A 101 1.07 -16.80 -18.30
C LYS A 101 -0.06 -15.81 -18.04
N LEU A 102 -1.20 -16.03 -18.70
CA LEU A 102 -2.40 -15.25 -18.44
C LEU A 102 -2.94 -15.53 -17.03
N LEU A 103 -3.20 -14.46 -16.28
CA LEU A 103 -3.86 -14.52 -14.98
C LEU A 103 -5.36 -14.29 -15.10
N SER A 104 -6.13 -14.97 -14.25
CA SER A 104 -7.60 -14.85 -14.21
C SER A 104 -8.07 -13.54 -13.59
N ARG A 105 -7.29 -12.98 -12.65
CA ARG A 105 -7.56 -11.69 -12.01
C ARG A 105 -6.69 -10.59 -12.63
N LYS A 106 -7.20 -9.35 -12.56
CA LYS A 106 -6.43 -8.15 -12.92
C LYS A 106 -5.21 -8.04 -12.01
N TRP A 107 -4.09 -7.65 -12.59
CA TRP A 107 -2.81 -7.55 -11.90
C TRP A 107 -1.98 -6.40 -12.49
N GLU A 108 -0.99 -5.94 -11.75
CA GLU A 108 -0.07 -4.88 -12.13
C GLU A 108 1.38 -5.32 -11.91
N ASN A 109 2.26 -4.93 -12.83
CA ASN A 109 3.71 -5.03 -12.66
C ASN A 109 4.30 -3.64 -12.44
N CYS A 110 5.02 -3.47 -11.33
CA CYS A 110 5.96 -2.38 -11.17
C CYS A 110 7.38 -2.92 -11.39
N MET A 111 8.13 -2.29 -12.29
CA MET A 111 9.53 -2.65 -12.55
C MET A 111 10.43 -1.42 -12.57
N THR A 112 11.69 -1.62 -12.21
CA THR A 112 12.73 -0.59 -12.22
C THR A 112 13.61 -0.72 -13.46
N LEU A 113 14.24 0.39 -13.82
CA LEU A 113 15.31 0.41 -14.83
C LEU A 113 16.65 0.01 -14.18
N ASP A 114 16.92 0.47 -12.95
CA ASP A 114 18.08 0.02 -12.18
C ASP A 114 17.78 -1.30 -11.47
N LYS A 115 18.70 -2.26 -11.56
CA LYS A 115 18.62 -3.53 -10.83
C LYS A 115 18.57 -3.36 -9.31
N PHE A 116 19.06 -2.24 -8.77
CA PHE A 116 19.28 -2.07 -7.33
C PHE A 116 18.44 -0.99 -6.66
N SER A 117 17.64 -0.23 -7.41
CA SER A 117 16.92 0.90 -6.82
C SER A 117 15.62 1.23 -7.51
N TRP A 118 14.58 1.46 -6.69
CA TRP A 118 13.36 2.19 -7.06
C TRP A 118 13.57 3.71 -7.08
N GLY A 119 14.48 4.20 -6.23
CA GLY A 119 14.81 5.62 -6.10
C GLY A 119 15.97 6.03 -7.00
N ASN A 120 16.38 7.31 -6.87
CA ASN A 120 17.54 7.80 -7.59
C ASN A 120 18.83 7.13 -7.07
N ARG A 121 19.60 6.53 -7.99
CA ARG A 121 20.95 6.08 -7.73
C ARG A 121 21.91 6.63 -8.78
N ARG A 122 22.81 7.52 -8.34
CA ARG A 122 23.77 8.23 -9.20
C ARG A 122 24.76 7.32 -9.93
N THR A 123 24.95 6.08 -9.46
CA THR A 123 25.94 5.12 -9.96
C THR A 123 25.31 4.01 -10.81
N ILE A 124 24.10 4.23 -11.33
CA ILE A 124 23.45 3.29 -12.24
C ILE A 124 24.36 2.96 -13.43
N LYS A 125 24.53 1.66 -13.70
CA LYS A 125 25.17 1.17 -14.91
C LYS A 125 24.10 0.47 -15.73
N VAL A 126 23.47 1.20 -16.63
CA VAL A 126 22.49 0.61 -17.55
C VAL A 126 23.29 -0.25 -18.53
N CYS A 127 23.20 -1.57 -18.37
CA CYS A 127 23.65 -2.49 -19.42
C CYS A 127 22.48 -2.60 -20.40
N ILE A 128 22.66 -2.02 -21.58
CA ILE A 128 21.76 -2.16 -22.73
C ILE A 128 22.09 -3.47 -23.45
#